data_AF-A0A061G713-F1
#
_entry.id   AF-A0A061G713-F1
#
_cell.length_a   1.000
_cell.length_b   1.000
_cell.length_c   1.000
_cell.angle_alpha   90.00
_cell.angle_beta   90.00
_cell.angle_gamma   90.00
#
_symmetry.space_group_name_H-M   'P 1'
#
loop_
_entity.id
_entity.type
_entity.pdbx_description
1 polymer ?
#
loop_
_entity_poly.entity_id
_entity_poly.type
_entity_poly.pdbx_seq_one_letter_code
_entity_poly.pdbx_strand_id
1 'polypeptide(L)'
;MEANSLWEKWVEQAVSKLESLKLLRSLRPLYLSSVRQEVANVGISNEEEYELFDAVQPCDRSSIEVSISESTYRKWLLEVPSSGDEIVLREGLADDKFGTCQQQFKRLILFSGNDYLGLSSHPAVRKAAAKAVQEYGMGPRGSALICGYTYHHRLLESSLASLKKKEDCLLCPTGFSANMAFMVALGNIATLLAAGNKPSKDEKIAIFSDELNHASIIDGIRLAERQRSVEFFVYKHCDMSHLNALLSSCKMKKKVVVTDSLFSMDGDFAPMVELVELRKKHSFLLVIDDAHGTFVCGKSGGGVAEEFDCERDVDICIGTLSKAAGCQGGFIACSKKWKQLIQSRGRSFIFSTAAPVPLAAAAHAAVIVAKREMWRRRALWDRVQDFRALTGIPISSPIISLIVGSEEKALKASSC
;
A
#
# COMPACT_ATOMS: atom_id res chain seq x y z
N MET A 1 -20.77 37.46 13.17
CA MET A 1 -20.89 36.50 12.06
C MET A 1 -20.10 36.97 10.83
N GLU A 2 -18.81 37.31 10.97
CA GLU A 2 -18.01 37.86 9.84
C GLU A 2 -16.68 37.13 9.58
N ALA A 3 -16.20 36.28 10.51
CA ALA A 3 -14.93 35.57 10.37
C ALA A 3 -14.98 34.33 9.45
N ASN A 4 -16.15 33.73 9.21
CA ASN A 4 -16.31 32.66 8.21
C ASN A 4 -16.11 33.15 6.76
N SER A 5 -16.07 34.48 6.52
CA SER A 5 -16.10 35.03 5.16
C SER A 5 -14.73 35.22 4.48
N LEU A 6 -13.61 35.20 5.20
CA LEU A 6 -12.27 35.42 4.63
C LEU A 6 -11.54 34.13 4.26
N TRP A 7 -11.63 33.10 5.11
CA TRP A 7 -11.07 31.79 4.82
C TRP A 7 -11.76 31.14 3.63
N GLU A 8 -13.09 31.23 3.54
CA GLU A 8 -13.85 30.75 2.37
C GLU A 8 -13.39 31.45 1.09
N LYS A 9 -13.19 32.78 1.10
CA LYS A 9 -12.65 33.52 -0.05
C LYS A 9 -11.26 33.05 -0.47
N TRP A 10 -10.34 32.81 0.48
CA TRP A 10 -9.01 32.29 0.13
C TRP A 10 -9.07 30.86 -0.42
N VAL A 11 -9.95 30.03 0.11
CA VAL A 11 -10.19 28.67 -0.40
C VAL A 11 -10.79 28.74 -1.81
N GLU A 12 -11.79 29.59 -2.06
CA GLU A 12 -12.37 29.81 -3.38
C GLU A 12 -11.33 30.28 -4.40
N GLN A 13 -10.47 31.23 -4.01
CA GLN A 13 -9.36 31.68 -4.86
C GLN A 13 -8.38 30.54 -5.17
N ALA A 14 -8.05 29.71 -4.18
CA ALA A 14 -7.18 28.55 -4.38
C ALA A 14 -7.83 27.49 -5.28
N VAL A 15 -9.12 27.20 -5.09
CA VAL A 15 -9.91 26.27 -5.91
C VAL A 15 -9.99 26.78 -7.36
N SER A 16 -10.33 28.04 -7.56
CA SER A 16 -10.35 28.67 -8.90
C SER A 16 -8.98 28.62 -9.57
N LYS A 17 -7.90 28.78 -8.80
CA LYS A 17 -6.54 28.62 -9.32
C LYS A 17 -6.26 27.17 -9.74
N LEU A 18 -6.65 26.18 -8.94
CA LEU A 18 -6.52 24.76 -9.29
C LEU A 18 -7.34 24.41 -10.54
N GLU A 19 -8.56 24.93 -10.67
CA GLU A 19 -9.40 24.79 -11.87
C GLU A 19 -8.70 25.33 -13.12
N SER A 20 -8.16 26.56 -13.04
CA SER A 20 -7.44 27.18 -14.16
C SER A 20 -6.20 26.39 -14.59
N LEU A 21 -5.61 25.62 -13.67
CA LEU A 21 -4.45 24.76 -13.91
C LEU A 21 -4.84 23.31 -14.25
N LYS A 22 -6.14 22.97 -14.28
CA LYS A 22 -6.66 21.59 -14.43
C LYS A 22 -6.13 20.62 -13.36
N LEU A 23 -5.91 21.11 -12.14
CA LEU A 23 -5.37 20.32 -11.01
C LEU A 23 -6.43 19.93 -9.97
N LEU A 24 -7.70 20.23 -10.21
CA LEU A 24 -8.78 19.74 -9.35
C LEU A 24 -8.88 18.22 -9.43
N ARG A 25 -9.03 17.60 -8.27
CA ARG A 25 -9.20 16.15 -8.12
C ARG A 25 -10.64 15.84 -7.77
N SER A 26 -11.17 14.76 -8.32
CA SER A 26 -12.53 14.30 -8.06
C SER A 26 -12.55 12.88 -7.52
N LEU A 27 -13.53 12.59 -6.67
CA LEU A 27 -13.83 11.22 -6.29
C LEU A 27 -14.44 10.48 -7.48
N ARG A 28 -14.14 9.19 -7.60
CA ARG A 28 -14.60 8.33 -8.68
C ARG A 28 -15.42 7.18 -8.10
N PRO A 29 -16.70 7.44 -7.73
CA PRO A 29 -17.55 6.44 -7.13
C PRO A 29 -17.81 5.26 -8.09
N LEU A 30 -17.70 4.02 -7.58
CA LEU A 30 -17.98 2.79 -8.32
C LEU A 30 -19.06 1.98 -7.60
N TYR A 31 -19.91 1.31 -8.38
CA TYR A 31 -20.86 0.33 -7.83
C TYR A 31 -20.22 -1.05 -7.87
N LEU A 32 -20.14 -1.68 -6.70
CA LEU A 32 -19.73 -3.07 -6.57
C LEU A 32 -20.83 -3.99 -7.09
N SER A 33 -20.47 -4.96 -7.92
CA SER A 33 -21.39 -6.04 -8.30
C SER A 33 -21.62 -6.94 -7.10
N SER A 34 -22.88 -7.14 -6.70
CA SER A 34 -23.18 -8.14 -5.68
C SER A 34 -22.98 -9.53 -6.28
N VAL A 35 -21.98 -10.26 -5.80
CA VAL A 35 -21.88 -11.68 -6.07
C VAL A 35 -23.02 -12.33 -5.28
N ARG A 36 -24.15 -12.62 -5.95
CA ARG A 36 -25.18 -13.53 -5.44
C ARG A 36 -24.61 -14.95 -5.46
N GLN A 37 -23.66 -15.23 -4.58
CA GLN A 37 -23.43 -16.59 -4.15
C GLN A 37 -24.47 -16.85 -3.07
N GLU A 38 -25.36 -17.80 -3.32
CA GLU A 38 -26.16 -18.42 -2.26
C GLU A 38 -25.20 -18.75 -1.12
N VAL A 39 -25.30 -17.98 -0.04
CA VAL A 39 -24.64 -18.34 1.21
C VAL A 39 -25.43 -19.55 1.68
N ALA A 40 -25.10 -20.72 1.15
CA ALA A 40 -25.55 -21.98 1.72
C ALA A 40 -25.19 -21.90 3.21
N ASN A 41 -26.17 -22.19 4.06
CA ASN A 41 -25.96 -22.38 5.49
C ASN A 41 -24.99 -23.55 5.68
N VAL A 42 -23.68 -23.28 5.56
CA VAL A 42 -22.64 -24.25 5.83
C VAL A 42 -22.38 -24.13 7.33
N GLY A 43 -22.74 -25.19 8.05
CA GLY A 43 -22.50 -25.33 9.47
C GLY A 43 -21.04 -24.99 9.79
N ILE A 44 -20.86 -24.21 10.85
CA ILE A 44 -19.54 -23.86 11.38
C ILE A 44 -18.94 -25.15 11.94
N SER A 45 -18.16 -25.88 11.13
CA SER A 45 -17.32 -26.96 11.63
C SER A 45 -16.12 -26.35 12.35
N ASN A 46 -15.81 -26.89 13.53
CA ASN A 46 -14.76 -26.40 14.43
C ASN A 46 -13.32 -26.70 13.97
N GLU A 47 -13.10 -26.99 12.69
CA GLU A 47 -11.77 -27.22 12.12
C GLU A 47 -11.40 -26.09 11.15
N GLU A 48 -10.26 -25.43 11.43
CA GLU A 48 -9.73 -24.25 10.76
C GLU A 48 -9.18 -24.55 9.35
N GLU A 49 -9.99 -25.10 8.45
CA GLU A 49 -9.55 -25.32 7.08
C GLU A 49 -9.97 -24.13 6.20
N TYR A 50 -8.98 -23.32 5.80
CA TYR A 50 -9.18 -22.32 4.77
C TYR A 50 -9.52 -23.03 3.46
N GLU A 51 -10.61 -22.63 2.81
CA GLU A 51 -10.94 -23.09 1.46
C GLU A 51 -9.84 -22.62 0.50
N LEU A 52 -9.19 -23.57 -0.17
CA LEU A 52 -8.10 -23.33 -1.12
C LEU A 52 -8.47 -23.87 -2.51
N PHE A 53 -7.87 -23.26 -3.52
CA PHE A 53 -8.01 -23.64 -4.91
C PHE A 53 -6.67 -23.97 -5.54
N ASP A 54 -6.69 -24.75 -6.62
CA ASP A 54 -5.50 -25.10 -7.40
C ASP A 54 -5.40 -24.33 -8.73
N ALA A 55 -6.42 -23.54 -9.07
CA ALA A 55 -6.52 -22.76 -10.30
C ALA A 55 -7.50 -21.58 -10.17
N VAL A 56 -7.48 -20.69 -11.17
CA VAL A 56 -8.36 -19.51 -11.29
C VAL A 56 -9.83 -19.89 -11.10
N GLN A 57 -10.53 -19.15 -10.26
CA GLN A 57 -11.95 -19.33 -9.94
C GLN A 57 -12.81 -18.17 -10.49
N PRO A 58 -14.12 -18.39 -10.70
CA PRO A 58 -15.03 -17.31 -11.09
C PRO A 58 -15.04 -16.12 -10.12
N CYS A 59 -14.84 -16.34 -8.82
CA CYS A 59 -14.78 -15.26 -7.82
C CYS A 59 -13.60 -14.31 -8.04
N ASP A 60 -12.51 -14.78 -8.66
CA ASP A 60 -11.33 -13.95 -8.93
C ASP A 60 -11.62 -12.84 -9.96
N ARG A 61 -12.65 -12.99 -10.81
CA ARG A 61 -13.07 -11.95 -11.75
C ARG A 61 -13.91 -10.86 -11.10
N SER A 62 -14.62 -11.19 -10.02
CA SER A 62 -15.51 -10.24 -9.34
C SER A 62 -14.79 -9.05 -8.69
N SER A 63 -13.47 -9.16 -8.45
CA SER A 63 -12.66 -8.06 -7.89
C SER A 63 -12.32 -6.97 -8.92
N ILE A 64 -12.40 -7.28 -10.23
CA ILE A 64 -12.04 -6.36 -11.32
C ILE A 64 -13.25 -5.91 -12.15
N GLU A 65 -14.39 -6.59 -12.03
CA GLU A 65 -15.64 -6.21 -12.70
C GLU A 65 -16.42 -5.19 -11.85
N VAL A 66 -16.59 -3.98 -12.38
CA VAL A 66 -17.34 -2.91 -11.70
C VAL A 66 -18.45 -2.37 -12.59
N SER A 67 -19.47 -1.78 -11.97
CA SER A 67 -20.54 -1.08 -12.68
C SER A 67 -20.48 0.41 -12.38
N ILE A 68 -20.74 1.22 -13.40
CA ILE A 68 -20.86 2.67 -13.29
C ILE A 68 -22.15 3.12 -13.95
N SER A 69 -22.81 4.13 -13.40
CA SER A 69 -24.00 4.71 -14.05
C SER A 69 -23.59 5.41 -15.35
N GLU A 70 -24.44 5.40 -16.37
CA GLU A 70 -24.17 6.06 -17.65
C GLU A 70 -23.90 7.56 -17.48
N SER A 71 -24.58 8.21 -16.53
CA SER A 71 -24.35 9.63 -16.21
C SER A 71 -22.99 9.89 -15.58
N THR A 72 -22.57 9.08 -14.60
CA THR A 72 -21.23 9.17 -13.99
C THR A 72 -20.15 8.85 -15.02
N TYR A 73 -20.36 7.84 -15.87
CA TYR A 73 -19.41 7.49 -16.94
C TYR A 73 -19.19 8.66 -17.91
N ARG A 74 -20.26 9.33 -18.36
CA ARG A 74 -20.15 10.51 -19.23
C ARG A 74 -19.43 11.67 -18.56
N LYS A 75 -19.68 11.91 -17.27
CA LYS A 75 -18.97 12.93 -16.49
C LYS A 75 -17.47 12.64 -16.43
N TRP A 76 -17.07 11.38 -16.24
CA TRP A 76 -15.66 11.00 -16.23
C TRP A 76 -14.98 11.23 -17.58
N LEU A 77 -15.65 10.90 -18.69
CA LEU A 77 -15.13 11.16 -20.05
C LEU A 77 -14.99 12.65 -20.36
N LEU A 78 -15.80 13.50 -19.73
CA LEU A 78 -15.78 14.95 -19.90
C LEU A 78 -14.97 15.67 -18.81
N GLU A 79 -14.25 14.92 -17.97
CA GLU A 79 -13.46 15.45 -16.83
C GLU A 79 -14.26 16.34 -15.87
N VAL A 80 -15.57 16.15 -15.80
CA VAL A 80 -16.44 16.91 -14.89
C VAL A 80 -16.20 16.41 -13.45
N PRO A 81 -15.82 17.28 -12.50
CA PRO A 81 -15.60 16.86 -11.12
C PRO A 81 -16.88 16.26 -10.52
N SER A 82 -16.76 15.08 -9.89
CA SER A 82 -17.85 14.49 -9.13
C SER A 82 -17.73 14.85 -7.65
N SER A 83 -18.85 15.25 -7.05
CA SER A 83 -18.97 15.49 -5.60
C SER A 83 -19.13 14.21 -4.79
N GLY A 84 -19.34 13.06 -5.44
CA GLY A 84 -19.65 11.78 -4.78
C GLY A 84 -21.13 11.58 -4.44
N ASP A 85 -21.95 12.63 -4.49
CA ASP A 85 -23.41 12.57 -4.22
C ASP A 85 -24.17 11.70 -5.24
N GLU A 86 -23.54 11.38 -6.36
CA GLU A 86 -24.10 10.56 -7.44
C GLU A 86 -24.42 9.11 -7.02
N ILE A 87 -23.77 8.59 -5.96
CA ILE A 87 -24.05 7.23 -5.44
C ILE A 87 -25.44 7.17 -4.76
N VAL A 88 -25.86 8.26 -4.11
CA VAL A 88 -26.98 8.27 -3.15
C VAL A 88 -28.34 8.00 -3.82
N LEU A 89 -28.43 8.14 -5.15
CA LEU A 89 -29.65 7.90 -5.92
C LEU A 89 -30.01 6.41 -6.10
N ARG A 90 -29.26 5.45 -5.52
CA ARG A 90 -29.62 4.02 -5.60
C ARG A 90 -30.77 3.62 -4.67
N GLU A 91 -31.00 4.37 -3.59
CA GLU A 91 -32.06 4.10 -2.61
C GLU A 91 -32.81 5.39 -2.28
N GLY A 92 -33.30 6.07 -3.31
CA GLY A 92 -34.36 7.06 -3.15
C GLY A 92 -35.69 6.34 -3.02
N LEU A 93 -36.35 6.54 -1.88
CA LEU A 93 -37.80 6.42 -1.69
C LEU A 93 -38.54 6.49 -3.03
N ALA A 94 -39.20 5.39 -3.40
CA ALA A 94 -40.21 5.39 -4.45
C ALA A 94 -41.39 6.25 -3.98
N ASP A 95 -41.22 7.57 -4.05
CA ASP A 95 -42.33 8.50 -4.00
C ASP A 95 -42.81 8.67 -5.44
N ASP A 96 -44.01 8.16 -5.68
CA ASP A 96 -44.58 7.72 -6.95
C ASP A 96 -44.99 8.88 -7.90
N LYS A 97 -44.22 9.97 -7.95
CA LYS A 97 -44.61 11.21 -8.67
C LYS A 97 -43.59 11.85 -9.61
N PHE A 98 -42.38 11.29 -9.78
CA PHE A 98 -41.50 11.70 -10.88
C PHE A 98 -40.94 10.48 -11.59
N GLY A 99 -41.18 10.42 -12.90
CA GLY A 99 -40.96 9.26 -13.76
C GLY A 99 -39.64 8.53 -13.48
N THR A 100 -39.75 7.20 -13.40
CA THR A 100 -38.65 6.25 -13.24
C THR A 100 -37.66 6.39 -14.39
N CYS A 101 -36.64 7.21 -14.21
CA CYS A 101 -35.47 7.20 -15.08
C CYS A 101 -34.69 5.92 -14.75
N GLN A 102 -34.90 4.85 -15.52
CA GLN A 102 -34.11 3.63 -15.40
C GLN A 102 -32.63 3.99 -15.58
N GLN A 103 -31.90 4.08 -14.46
CA GLN A 103 -30.50 4.42 -14.48
C GLN A 103 -29.75 3.28 -15.18
N GLN A 104 -29.30 3.52 -16.42
CA GLN A 104 -28.53 2.54 -17.18
C GLN A 104 -27.11 2.42 -16.59
N PHE A 105 -26.61 1.19 -16.49
CA PHE A 105 -25.27 0.89 -15.98
C PHE A 105 -24.38 0.34 -17.08
N LYS A 106 -23.13 0.80 -17.10
CA LYS A 106 -22.05 0.21 -17.89
C LYS A 106 -21.19 -0.69 -17.03
N ARG A 107 -20.90 -1.89 -17.53
CA ARG A 107 -19.92 -2.80 -16.94
C ARG A 107 -18.53 -2.42 -17.45
N LEU A 108 -17.56 -2.32 -16.55
CA LEU A 108 -16.17 -2.01 -16.83
C LEU A 108 -15.26 -3.07 -16.21
N ILE A 109 -14.09 -3.26 -16.81
CA ILE A 109 -13.01 -4.09 -16.27
C ILE A 109 -11.90 -3.15 -15.80
N LEU A 110 -11.48 -3.30 -14.54
CA LEU A 110 -10.39 -2.52 -13.96
C LEU A 110 -9.03 -3.07 -14.40
N PHE A 111 -8.32 -2.31 -15.25
CA PHE A 111 -6.93 -2.58 -15.64
C PHE A 111 -5.89 -1.76 -14.86
N SER A 112 -6.34 -0.93 -13.91
CA SER A 112 -5.52 -0.07 -13.05
C SER A 112 -5.71 -0.35 -11.56
N GLY A 113 -6.28 -1.52 -11.23
CA GLY A 113 -6.42 -1.99 -9.86
C GLY A 113 -5.12 -2.54 -9.28
N ASN A 114 -5.01 -2.59 -7.95
CA ASN A 114 -3.85 -3.14 -7.24
C ASN A 114 -4.13 -4.49 -6.55
N ASP A 115 -5.29 -5.10 -6.76
CA ASP A 115 -5.60 -6.45 -6.24
C ASP A 115 -4.95 -7.51 -7.12
N TYR A 116 -3.61 -7.53 -7.14
CA TYR A 116 -2.78 -8.34 -8.05
C TYR A 116 -3.13 -9.83 -8.06
N LEU A 117 -3.64 -10.36 -6.95
CA LEU A 117 -3.92 -11.79 -6.76
C LEU A 117 -5.42 -12.11 -6.65
N GLY A 118 -6.29 -11.10 -6.78
CA GLY A 118 -7.74 -11.26 -6.65
C GLY A 118 -8.18 -11.67 -5.23
N LEU A 119 -7.41 -11.35 -4.19
CA LEU A 119 -7.68 -11.85 -2.84
C LEU A 119 -8.82 -11.09 -2.14
N SER A 120 -9.19 -9.91 -2.63
CA SER A 120 -10.28 -9.12 -2.03
C SER A 120 -11.65 -9.81 -2.12
N SER A 121 -11.85 -10.65 -3.15
CA SER A 121 -13.08 -11.42 -3.37
C SER A 121 -12.98 -12.87 -2.90
N HIS A 122 -11.82 -13.31 -2.39
CA HIS A 122 -11.56 -14.70 -2.06
C HIS A 122 -12.49 -15.22 -0.95
N PRO A 123 -13.14 -16.40 -1.11
CA PRO A 123 -14.05 -16.96 -0.12
C PRO A 123 -13.44 -17.10 1.28
N ALA A 124 -12.21 -17.59 1.38
CA ALA A 124 -11.52 -17.74 2.67
C ALA A 124 -11.28 -16.38 3.39
N VAL A 125 -10.97 -15.32 2.64
CA VAL A 125 -10.76 -13.97 3.18
C VAL A 125 -12.09 -13.38 3.67
N ARG A 126 -13.14 -13.51 2.87
CA ARG A 126 -14.50 -13.06 3.22
C ARG A 126 -15.06 -13.80 4.43
N LYS A 127 -14.91 -15.13 4.49
CA LYS A 127 -15.34 -15.98 5.61
C LYS A 127 -14.61 -15.60 6.90
N ALA A 128 -13.30 -15.34 6.84
CA ALA A 128 -12.53 -14.89 8.00
C ALA A 128 -13.01 -13.53 8.54
N ALA A 129 -13.26 -12.55 7.66
CA ALA A 129 -13.88 -11.29 8.07
C ALA A 129 -15.27 -11.49 8.69
N ALA A 130 -16.14 -12.24 8.03
CA ALA A 130 -17.51 -12.46 8.46
C ALA A 130 -17.59 -13.14 9.84
N LYS A 131 -16.78 -14.19 10.05
CA LYS A 131 -16.65 -14.87 11.35
C LYS A 131 -16.20 -13.91 12.44
N ALA A 132 -15.15 -13.13 12.18
CA ALA A 132 -14.64 -12.15 13.13
C ALA A 132 -15.67 -11.05 13.46
N VAL A 133 -16.47 -10.60 12.48
CA VAL A 133 -17.60 -9.67 12.72
C VAL A 133 -18.65 -10.29 13.62
N GLN A 134 -19.03 -11.55 13.37
CA GLN A 134 -20.05 -12.24 14.16
C GLN A 134 -19.62 -12.45 15.61
N GLU A 135 -18.34 -12.77 15.84
CA GLU A 135 -17.81 -13.06 17.18
C GLU A 135 -17.44 -11.79 17.96
N TYR A 136 -16.82 -10.80 17.32
CA TYR A 136 -16.18 -9.66 18.00
C TYR A 136 -16.66 -8.28 17.51
N GLY A 137 -17.61 -8.24 16.57
CA GLY A 137 -17.97 -7.00 15.88
C GLY A 137 -16.74 -6.39 15.18
N MET A 138 -16.54 -5.08 15.36
CA MET A 138 -15.34 -4.40 14.85
C MET A 138 -14.11 -4.55 15.76
N GLY A 139 -14.25 -5.18 16.92
CA GLY A 139 -13.24 -5.25 17.96
C GLY A 139 -13.19 -4.00 18.86
N PRO A 140 -12.20 -3.93 19.78
CA PRO A 140 -12.07 -2.84 20.72
C PRO A 140 -11.71 -1.51 20.03
N ARG A 141 -12.37 -0.42 20.43
CA ARG A 141 -12.19 0.92 19.85
C ARG A 141 -11.07 1.68 20.56
N GLY A 142 -9.82 1.45 20.15
CA GLY A 142 -8.67 2.15 20.74
C GLY A 142 -7.38 1.98 19.94
N SER A 143 -6.34 2.72 20.33
CA SER A 143 -5.00 2.49 19.80
C SER A 143 -4.45 1.15 20.28
N ALA A 144 -3.51 0.59 19.53
CA ALA A 144 -2.88 -0.69 19.86
C ALA A 144 -2.19 -0.67 21.25
N LEU A 145 -1.70 0.50 21.69
CA LEU A 145 -0.97 0.66 22.95
C LEU A 145 -1.86 0.78 24.20
N ILE A 146 -3.17 1.00 24.05
CA ILE A 146 -4.09 1.18 25.17
C ILE A 146 -4.99 -0.03 25.34
N CYS A 147 -5.84 -0.31 24.34
CA CYS A 147 -6.80 -1.41 24.41
C CYS A 147 -7.21 -1.97 23.03
N GLY A 148 -6.59 -1.51 21.94
CA GLY A 148 -6.95 -1.89 20.57
C GLY A 148 -6.27 -3.16 20.04
N TYR A 149 -5.20 -3.63 20.68
CA TYR A 149 -4.43 -4.77 20.20
C TYR A 149 -5.02 -6.10 20.69
N THR A 150 -5.14 -7.07 19.79
CA THR A 150 -5.82 -8.35 20.05
C THR A 150 -5.02 -9.53 19.49
N TYR A 151 -5.47 -10.75 19.80
CA TYR A 151 -4.93 -11.98 19.24
C TYR A 151 -4.85 -11.97 17.70
N HIS A 152 -5.88 -11.47 17.01
CA HIS A 152 -5.89 -11.40 15.54
C HIS A 152 -4.78 -10.52 14.97
N HIS A 153 -4.45 -9.41 15.65
CA HIS A 153 -3.32 -8.57 15.29
C HIS A 153 -2.00 -9.32 15.44
N ARG A 154 -1.82 -10.04 16.56
CA ARG A 154 -0.60 -10.81 16.82
C ARG A 154 -0.40 -11.94 15.83
N LEU A 155 -1.47 -12.65 15.47
CA LEU A 155 -1.44 -13.70 14.44
C LEU A 155 -0.96 -13.14 13.10
N LEU A 156 -1.57 -12.04 12.65
CA LEU A 156 -1.20 -11.39 11.40
C LEU A 156 0.26 -10.90 11.42
N GLU A 157 0.71 -10.24 12.50
CA GLU A 157 2.11 -9.84 12.66
C GLU A 157 3.07 -11.04 12.57
N SER A 158 2.74 -12.15 13.22
CA SER A 158 3.59 -13.35 13.23
C SER A 158 3.69 -13.98 11.83
N SER A 159 2.57 -14.05 11.11
CA SER A 159 2.53 -14.58 9.75
C SER A 159 3.27 -13.68 8.75
N LEU A 160 3.16 -12.36 8.88
CA LEU A 160 3.92 -11.40 8.06
C LEU A 160 5.42 -11.40 8.38
N ALA A 161 5.80 -11.51 9.64
CA ALA A 161 7.21 -11.65 10.05
C ALA A 161 7.83 -12.92 9.45
N SER A 162 7.10 -14.04 9.53
CA SER A 162 7.52 -15.31 8.93
C SER A 162 7.65 -15.21 7.42
N LEU A 163 6.69 -14.58 6.74
CA LEU A 163 6.71 -14.37 5.29
C LEU A 163 7.94 -13.56 4.84
N LYS A 164 8.30 -12.51 5.60
CA LYS A 164 9.44 -11.63 5.30
C LYS A 164 10.78 -12.13 5.82
N LYS A 165 10.82 -13.32 6.45
CA LYS A 165 11.98 -13.87 7.17
C LYS A 165 12.59 -12.85 8.17
N LYS A 166 11.72 -12.22 8.97
CA LYS A 166 12.08 -11.28 10.06
C LYS A 166 11.67 -11.81 11.42
N GLU A 167 12.30 -11.29 12.47
CA GLU A 167 12.03 -11.73 13.84
C GLU A 167 10.62 -11.33 14.31
N ASP A 168 10.14 -10.17 13.89
CA ASP A 168 8.82 -9.67 14.26
C ASP A 168 8.27 -8.70 13.20
N CYS A 169 7.03 -8.28 13.38
CA CYS A 169 6.33 -7.34 12.53
C CYS A 169 5.47 -6.41 13.37
N LEU A 170 5.28 -5.18 12.90
CA LEU A 170 4.37 -4.20 13.48
C LEU A 170 3.28 -3.84 12.48
N LEU A 171 2.01 -3.96 12.87
CA LEU A 171 0.89 -3.48 12.05
C LEU A 171 0.70 -1.96 12.16
N CYS A 172 0.36 -1.36 11.04
CA CYS A 172 0.08 0.06 10.88
C CYS A 172 -1.23 0.26 10.12
N PRO A 173 -1.93 1.40 10.31
CA PRO A 173 -3.16 1.68 9.57
C PRO A 173 -3.03 1.56 8.05
N THR A 174 -1.94 2.02 7.44
CA THR A 174 -1.69 1.90 5.99
C THR A 174 -0.19 1.73 5.71
N GLY A 175 0.17 1.32 4.49
CA GLY A 175 1.58 1.37 4.05
C GLY A 175 2.16 2.78 4.12
N PHE A 176 1.34 3.81 3.86
CA PHE A 176 1.72 5.20 4.03
C PHE A 176 2.09 5.52 5.50
N SER A 177 1.23 5.12 6.44
CA SER A 177 1.47 5.36 7.86
C SER A 177 2.64 4.54 8.41
N ALA A 178 2.92 3.35 7.83
CA ALA A 178 4.06 2.51 8.18
C ALA A 178 5.40 3.21 7.85
N ASN A 179 5.53 3.76 6.64
CA ASN A 179 6.70 4.56 6.26
C ASN A 179 6.91 5.76 7.19
N MET A 180 5.85 6.50 7.51
CA MET A 180 5.94 7.62 8.45
C MET A 180 6.36 7.17 9.86
N ALA A 181 5.81 6.05 10.35
CA ALA A 181 6.12 5.53 11.69
C ALA A 181 7.59 5.16 11.79
N PHE A 182 8.09 4.45 10.78
CA PHE A 182 9.48 4.07 10.68
C PHE A 182 10.41 5.30 10.64
N MET A 183 10.16 6.24 9.72
CA MET A 183 11.04 7.41 9.55
C MET A 183 11.10 8.28 10.81
N VAL A 184 9.96 8.49 11.47
CA VAL A 184 9.93 9.25 12.73
C VAL A 184 10.70 8.51 13.82
N ALA A 185 10.52 7.19 13.95
CA ALA A 185 11.25 6.39 14.94
C ALA A 185 12.77 6.35 14.67
N LEU A 186 13.17 6.24 13.41
CA LEU A 186 14.57 6.33 12.96
C LEU A 186 15.20 7.65 13.39
N GLY A 187 14.56 8.78 13.07
CA GLY A 187 15.05 10.10 13.46
C GLY A 187 15.22 10.27 14.97
N ASN A 188 14.37 9.62 15.77
CA ASN A 188 14.47 9.68 17.23
C ASN A 188 15.74 9.01 17.77
N ILE A 189 16.36 8.06 17.06
CA ILE A 189 17.57 7.37 17.53
C ILE A 189 18.69 8.37 17.80
N ALA A 190 18.97 9.27 16.85
CA ALA A 190 20.03 10.25 17.03
C ALA A 190 19.72 11.20 18.20
N THR A 191 18.47 11.62 18.38
CA THR A 191 18.06 12.45 19.51
C THR A 191 18.19 11.73 20.86
N LEU A 192 17.80 10.46 20.93
CA LEU A 192 17.85 9.66 22.16
C LEU A 192 19.28 9.31 22.59
N LEU A 193 20.21 9.24 21.62
CA LEU A 193 21.62 8.92 21.88
C LEU A 193 22.52 10.15 21.98
N ALA A 194 22.00 11.35 21.70
CA ALA A 194 22.79 12.56 21.77
C ALA A 194 23.24 12.83 23.21
N ALA A 195 24.51 13.17 23.41
CA ALA A 195 25.03 13.52 24.73
C ALA A 195 24.44 14.83 25.29
N GLY A 196 23.85 15.67 24.42
CA GLY A 196 23.16 16.90 24.78
C GLY A 196 21.74 16.97 24.22
N ASN A 197 21.08 18.13 24.40
CA ASN A 197 19.67 18.32 23.99
C ASN A 197 19.42 18.21 22.48
N LYS A 198 20.47 18.27 21.64
CA LYS A 198 20.39 18.13 20.18
C LYS A 198 21.59 17.33 19.65
N PRO A 199 21.40 16.47 18.64
CA PRO A 199 22.50 15.76 18.00
C PRO A 199 23.47 16.74 17.32
N SER A 200 24.76 16.58 17.58
CA SER A 200 25.81 17.17 16.75
C SER A 200 25.79 16.59 15.33
N LYS A 201 26.51 17.23 14.39
CA LYS A 201 26.51 16.80 12.98
C LYS A 201 26.91 15.32 12.81
N ASP A 202 27.89 14.85 13.58
CA ASP A 202 28.38 13.47 13.49
C ASP A 202 27.47 12.45 14.21
N GLU A 203 26.57 12.92 15.08
CA GLU A 203 25.58 12.09 15.77
C GLU A 203 24.28 11.91 14.97
N LYS A 204 24.04 12.75 13.97
CA LYS A 204 22.87 12.65 13.08
C LYS A 204 22.89 11.36 12.25
N ILE A 205 21.77 11.08 11.59
CA ILE A 205 21.59 9.96 10.65
C ILE A 205 21.55 10.49 9.21
N ALA A 206 22.36 9.91 8.33
CA ALA A 206 22.36 10.20 6.91
C ALA A 206 21.39 9.24 6.21
N ILE A 207 20.33 9.76 5.60
CA ILE A 207 19.34 8.99 4.84
C ILE A 207 19.59 9.21 3.35
N PHE A 208 19.78 8.13 2.60
CA PHE A 208 19.93 8.13 1.15
C PHE A 208 18.65 7.56 0.54
N SER A 209 17.91 8.39 -0.20
CA SER A 209 16.63 8.05 -0.83
C SER A 209 16.79 8.02 -2.34
N ASP A 210 16.19 7.02 -2.98
CA ASP A 210 15.98 7.06 -4.44
C ASP A 210 15.11 8.28 -4.79
N GLU A 211 15.34 8.89 -5.95
CA GLU A 211 14.60 10.09 -6.38
C GLU A 211 13.14 9.80 -6.75
N LEU A 212 12.81 8.55 -7.10
CA LEU A 212 11.45 8.13 -7.46
C LEU A 212 10.71 7.42 -6.31
N ASN A 213 11.28 7.46 -5.10
CA ASN A 213 10.63 6.89 -3.92
C ASN A 213 9.22 7.44 -3.70
N HIS A 214 8.34 6.57 -3.21
CA HIS A 214 6.94 6.87 -2.96
C HIS A 214 6.77 8.04 -2.00
N ALA A 215 5.71 8.82 -2.19
CA ALA A 215 5.43 10.03 -1.42
C ALA A 215 5.43 9.81 0.10
N SER A 216 5.02 8.62 0.58
CA SER A 216 5.07 8.30 2.02
C SER A 216 6.47 8.23 2.61
N ILE A 217 7.46 7.78 1.81
CA ILE A 217 8.87 7.77 2.21
C ILE A 217 9.36 9.21 2.30
N ILE A 218 9.09 10.01 1.26
CA ILE A 218 9.48 11.43 1.19
C ILE A 218 8.88 12.22 2.36
N ASP A 219 7.58 12.07 2.60
CA ASP A 219 6.89 12.76 3.71
C ASP A 219 7.37 12.27 5.07
N GLY A 220 7.68 10.98 5.20
CA GLY A 220 8.31 10.41 6.39
C GLY A 220 9.69 11.03 6.67
N ILE A 221 10.54 11.14 5.65
CA ILE A 221 11.87 11.78 5.74
C ILE A 221 11.71 13.24 6.17
N ARG A 222 10.82 14.00 5.53
CA ARG A 222 10.55 15.40 5.88
C ARG A 222 10.10 15.57 7.34
N LEU A 223 9.29 14.64 7.85
CA LEU A 223 8.91 14.63 9.27
C LEU A 223 10.09 14.28 10.20
N ALA A 224 10.98 13.37 9.78
CA ALA A 224 12.20 13.07 10.51
C ALA A 224 13.16 14.28 10.54
N GLU A 225 13.29 15.02 9.44
CA GLU A 225 14.10 16.25 9.36
C GLU A 225 13.66 17.32 10.35
N ARG A 226 12.36 17.43 10.65
CA ARG A 226 11.85 18.37 11.66
C ARG A 226 12.38 18.08 13.06
N GLN A 227 12.84 16.86 13.34
CA GLN A 227 13.51 16.50 14.59
C GLN A 227 14.95 17.03 14.66
N ARG A 228 15.48 17.58 13.56
CA ARG A 228 16.85 18.11 13.40
C ARG A 228 17.94 17.06 13.66
N SER A 229 17.60 15.79 13.55
CA SER A 229 18.44 14.64 13.88
C SER A 229 18.86 13.81 12.67
N VAL A 230 18.39 14.17 11.48
CA VAL A 230 18.72 13.52 10.21
C VAL A 230 19.25 14.54 9.20
N GLU A 231 20.02 14.05 8.24
CA GLU A 231 20.44 14.75 7.02
C GLU A 231 20.09 13.83 5.85
N PHE A 232 19.41 14.34 4.82
CA PHE A 232 18.95 13.51 3.71
C PHE A 232 19.73 13.82 2.42
N PHE A 233 19.88 12.78 1.60
CA PHE A 233 20.55 12.81 0.32
C PHE A 233 19.67 12.05 -0.67
N VAL A 234 19.54 12.58 -1.89
CA VAL A 234 18.80 11.93 -2.97
C VAL A 234 19.80 11.42 -4.00
N TYR A 235 19.73 10.12 -4.32
CA TYR A 235 20.50 9.54 -5.42
C TYR A 235 19.60 9.35 -6.64
N LYS A 236 20.22 9.25 -7.81
CA LYS A 236 19.50 9.11 -9.07
C LYS A 236 18.86 7.74 -9.12
N HIS A 237 17.71 7.65 -9.76
CA HIS A 237 16.90 6.45 -9.78
C HIS A 237 17.70 5.22 -10.20
N CYS A 238 17.74 4.20 -9.34
CA CYS A 238 18.49 2.96 -9.54
C CYS A 238 20.00 3.12 -9.88
N ASP A 239 20.59 4.29 -9.62
CA ASP A 239 22.00 4.61 -9.93
C ASP A 239 22.91 4.29 -8.74
N MET A 240 23.42 3.05 -8.71
CA MET A 240 24.31 2.57 -7.65
C MET A 240 25.69 3.25 -7.67
N SER A 241 26.10 3.82 -8.80
CA SER A 241 27.36 4.58 -8.88
C SER A 241 27.21 5.93 -8.16
N HIS A 242 26.10 6.64 -8.38
CA HIS A 242 25.79 7.87 -7.68
C HIS A 242 25.57 7.63 -6.18
N LEU A 243 24.82 6.58 -5.81
CA LEU A 243 24.65 6.19 -4.41
C LEU A 243 26.00 5.91 -3.73
N ASN A 244 26.89 5.13 -4.37
CA ASN A 244 28.22 4.85 -3.85
C ASN A 244 29.07 6.12 -3.67
N ALA A 245 28.98 7.09 -4.57
CA ALA A 245 29.67 8.38 -4.45
C ALA A 245 29.17 9.19 -3.24
N LEU A 246 27.86 9.25 -3.03
CA LEU A 246 27.25 9.91 -1.87
C LEU A 246 27.62 9.20 -0.55
N LEU A 247 27.57 7.87 -0.51
CA LEU A 247 27.97 7.08 0.65
C LEU A 247 29.45 7.26 1.01
N SER A 248 30.32 7.33 0.00
CA SER A 248 31.78 7.48 0.17
C SER A 248 32.16 8.88 0.68
N SER A 249 31.44 9.92 0.24
CA SER A 249 31.67 11.31 0.66
C SER A 249 31.05 11.63 2.03
N CYS A 250 30.05 10.87 2.47
CA CYS A 250 29.37 11.07 3.73
C CYS A 250 30.24 10.63 4.94
N LYS A 251 30.58 11.61 5.78
CA LYS A 251 31.38 11.41 7.01
C LYS A 251 30.57 10.90 8.21
N MET A 252 29.24 10.94 8.13
CA MET A 252 28.37 10.52 9.22
C MET A 252 28.41 9.00 9.42
N LYS A 253 28.44 8.54 10.67
CA LYS A 253 28.55 7.11 10.98
C LYS A 253 27.25 6.33 10.75
N LYS A 254 26.11 6.95 11.05
CA LYS A 254 24.80 6.31 10.96
C LYS A 254 24.23 6.55 9.55
N LYS A 255 24.33 5.55 8.67
CA LYS A 255 23.87 5.62 7.28
C LYS A 255 22.65 4.72 7.07
N VAL A 256 21.68 5.19 6.32
CA VAL A 256 20.45 4.46 5.97
C VAL A 256 20.18 4.63 4.48
N VAL A 257 19.99 3.54 3.76
CA VAL A 257 19.49 3.57 2.38
C VAL A 257 18.03 3.12 2.40
N VAL A 258 17.15 3.92 1.81
CA VAL A 258 15.73 3.63 1.67
C VAL A 258 15.31 3.67 0.21
N THR A 259 14.58 2.64 -0.23
CA THR A 259 14.07 2.55 -1.60
C THR A 259 12.73 1.82 -1.65
N ASP A 260 11.85 2.18 -2.58
CA ASP A 260 10.88 1.21 -3.10
C ASP A 260 11.64 0.04 -3.73
N SER A 261 11.15 -1.17 -3.55
CA SER A 261 11.77 -2.38 -4.13
C SER A 261 11.19 -2.74 -5.49
N LEU A 262 9.93 -2.37 -5.75
CA LEU A 262 9.27 -2.40 -7.06
C LEU A 262 8.54 -1.07 -7.23
N PHE A 263 8.98 -0.24 -8.18
CA PHE A 263 8.49 1.11 -8.35
C PHE A 263 7.12 1.13 -9.03
N SER A 264 6.19 1.88 -8.43
CA SER A 264 4.76 1.80 -8.76
C SER A 264 4.37 2.32 -10.14
N MET A 265 5.16 3.24 -10.70
CA MET A 265 4.83 3.92 -11.95
C MET A 265 5.49 3.24 -13.15
N ASP A 266 6.80 2.98 -13.06
CA ASP A 266 7.58 2.43 -14.17
C ASP A 266 7.64 0.90 -14.15
N GLY A 267 7.37 0.27 -13.00
CA GLY A 267 7.32 -1.18 -12.86
C GLY A 267 8.68 -1.86 -12.87
N ASP A 268 9.75 -1.12 -12.66
CA ASP A 268 11.11 -1.63 -12.51
C ASP A 268 11.45 -1.96 -11.04
N PHE A 269 12.45 -2.81 -10.87
CA PHE A 269 12.92 -3.26 -9.56
C PHE A 269 14.13 -2.44 -9.12
N ALA A 270 14.23 -2.16 -7.82
CA ALA A 270 15.47 -1.67 -7.26
C ALA A 270 16.61 -2.69 -7.48
N PRO A 271 17.86 -2.24 -7.73
CA PRO A 271 19.02 -3.10 -7.93
C PRO A 271 19.45 -3.77 -6.62
N MET A 272 18.69 -4.78 -6.19
CA MET A 272 18.80 -5.39 -4.86
C MET A 272 20.16 -6.01 -4.60
N VAL A 273 20.74 -6.69 -5.60
CA VAL A 273 22.04 -7.36 -5.48
C VAL A 273 23.14 -6.33 -5.24
N GLU A 274 23.15 -5.27 -6.04
CA GLU A 274 24.12 -4.17 -5.94
C GLU A 274 23.94 -3.36 -4.65
N LEU A 275 22.70 -3.15 -4.20
CA LEU A 275 22.42 -2.54 -2.89
C LEU A 275 23.03 -3.35 -1.74
N VAL A 276 22.94 -4.69 -1.79
CA VAL A 276 23.58 -5.57 -0.81
C VAL A 276 25.10 -5.47 -0.85
N GLU A 277 25.70 -5.38 -2.04
CA GLU A 277 27.15 -5.17 -2.19
C GLU A 277 27.59 -3.84 -1.58
N LEU A 278 26.88 -2.75 -1.89
CA LEU A 278 27.14 -1.45 -1.28
C LEU A 278 26.93 -1.46 0.23
N ARG A 279 25.94 -2.21 0.73
CA ARG A 279 25.71 -2.39 2.16
C ARG A 279 26.91 -3.02 2.84
N LYS A 280 27.48 -4.07 2.25
CA LYS A 280 28.70 -4.72 2.77
C LYS A 280 29.90 -3.77 2.81
N LYS A 281 30.01 -2.88 1.82
CA LYS A 281 31.09 -1.89 1.72
C LYS A 281 30.94 -0.72 2.72
N HIS A 282 29.72 -0.21 2.91
CA HIS A 282 29.46 1.04 3.62
C HIS A 282 28.75 0.88 4.97
N SER A 283 28.33 -0.34 5.32
CA SER A 283 27.69 -0.70 6.60
C SER A 283 26.47 0.15 6.94
N PHE A 284 25.57 0.35 5.98
CA PHE A 284 24.31 1.08 6.19
C PHE A 284 23.14 0.16 6.57
N LEU A 285 22.11 0.74 7.18
CA LEU A 285 20.80 0.11 7.36
C LEU A 285 20.06 0.09 6.01
N LEU A 286 19.63 -1.08 5.55
CA LEU A 286 18.86 -1.21 4.30
C LEU A 286 17.36 -1.32 4.60
N VAL A 287 16.60 -0.36 4.09
CA VAL A 287 15.15 -0.26 4.25
C VAL A 287 14.51 -0.35 2.88
N ILE A 288 13.54 -1.25 2.72
CA ILE A 288 12.75 -1.31 1.49
C ILE A 288 11.26 -1.11 1.76
N ASP A 289 10.58 -0.39 0.87
CA ASP A 289 9.14 -0.50 0.68
C ASP A 289 8.84 -1.56 -0.36
N ASP A 290 8.14 -2.61 0.07
CA ASP A 290 7.81 -3.80 -0.71
C ASP A 290 6.29 -3.91 -0.89
N ALA A 291 5.61 -2.76 -0.97
CA ALA A 291 4.16 -2.70 -1.15
C ALA A 291 3.71 -3.34 -2.48
N HIS A 292 4.50 -3.23 -3.55
CA HIS A 292 4.18 -3.82 -4.85
C HIS A 292 4.75 -5.23 -5.04
N GLY A 293 5.78 -5.63 -4.28
CA GLY A 293 6.35 -6.97 -4.39
C GLY A 293 5.78 -7.98 -3.40
N THR A 294 5.34 -7.57 -2.21
CA THR A 294 4.76 -8.49 -1.20
C THR A 294 3.62 -9.32 -1.80
N PHE A 295 3.67 -10.64 -1.61
CA PHE A 295 2.83 -11.67 -2.21
C PHE A 295 2.95 -11.87 -3.73
N VAL A 296 3.52 -10.91 -4.46
CA VAL A 296 3.64 -10.92 -5.93
C VAL A 296 4.96 -11.56 -6.37
N CYS A 297 6.05 -11.24 -5.68
CA CYS A 297 7.40 -11.70 -6.00
C CYS A 297 7.87 -12.76 -5.01
N GLY A 298 8.84 -13.59 -5.44
CA GLY A 298 9.40 -14.67 -4.66
C GLY A 298 8.53 -15.92 -4.62
N LYS A 299 9.17 -17.05 -4.34
CA LYS A 299 8.54 -18.38 -4.34
C LYS A 299 7.38 -18.45 -3.34
N SER A 300 7.58 -17.98 -2.11
CA SER A 300 6.57 -18.01 -1.05
C SER A 300 5.71 -16.74 -0.99
N GLY A 301 6.03 -15.72 -1.79
CA GLY A 301 5.38 -14.41 -1.74
C GLY A 301 6.04 -13.47 -0.73
N GLY A 302 7.28 -13.76 -0.34
CA GLY A 302 8.12 -12.95 0.52
C GLY A 302 8.43 -11.57 -0.06
N GLY A 303 8.21 -11.37 -1.35
CA GLY A 303 8.39 -10.10 -2.04
C GLY A 303 9.74 -9.97 -2.72
N VAL A 304 10.11 -8.75 -3.10
CA VAL A 304 11.29 -8.51 -3.96
C VAL A 304 12.57 -9.04 -3.32
N ALA A 305 12.71 -8.93 -2.00
CA ALA A 305 13.90 -9.45 -1.32
C ALA A 305 14.01 -10.98 -1.41
N GLU A 306 12.88 -11.72 -1.46
CA GLU A 306 12.90 -13.17 -1.69
C GLU A 306 13.24 -13.50 -3.14
N GLU A 307 12.71 -12.71 -4.10
CA GLU A 307 13.01 -12.89 -5.54
C GLU A 307 14.51 -12.81 -5.86
N PHE A 308 15.22 -11.91 -5.18
CA PHE A 308 16.67 -11.71 -5.35
C PHE A 308 17.52 -12.36 -4.25
N ASP A 309 16.96 -13.30 -3.48
CA ASP A 309 17.64 -14.07 -2.42
C ASP A 309 18.38 -13.20 -1.37
N CYS A 310 17.89 -11.99 -1.10
CA CYS A 310 18.55 -10.99 -0.26
C CYS A 310 17.77 -10.66 1.03
N GLU A 311 16.80 -11.49 1.44
CA GLU A 311 15.97 -11.25 2.62
C GLU A 311 16.79 -11.04 3.89
N ARG A 312 17.92 -11.73 4.04
CA ARG A 312 18.82 -11.59 5.20
C ARG A 312 19.58 -10.26 5.19
N ASP A 313 19.73 -9.65 4.02
CA ASP A 313 20.48 -8.41 3.85
C ASP A 313 19.62 -7.15 3.98
N VAL A 314 18.31 -7.29 3.98
CA VAL A 314 17.38 -6.18 4.26
C VAL A 314 17.14 -6.08 5.76
N ASP A 315 17.21 -4.89 6.36
CA ASP A 315 16.98 -4.74 7.80
C ASP A 315 15.50 -4.53 8.12
N ILE A 316 14.82 -3.73 7.32
CA ILE A 316 13.43 -3.30 7.50
C ILE A 316 12.69 -3.51 6.19
N CYS A 317 11.63 -4.32 6.22
CA CYS A 317 10.70 -4.46 5.10
C CYS A 317 9.37 -3.79 5.47
N ILE A 318 9.04 -2.71 4.77
CA ILE A 318 7.75 -2.03 4.89
C ILE A 318 6.85 -2.57 3.79
N GLY A 319 5.55 -2.74 4.07
CA GLY A 319 4.61 -3.21 3.05
C GLY A 319 3.19 -2.76 3.32
N THR A 320 2.30 -3.13 2.41
CA THR A 320 0.87 -2.83 2.47
C THR A 320 0.02 -4.09 2.40
N LEU A 321 -1.15 -4.03 3.01
CA LEU A 321 -2.21 -5.03 2.86
C LEU A 321 -3.29 -4.57 1.87
N SER A 322 -3.17 -3.35 1.34
CA SER A 322 -4.14 -2.72 0.43
C SER A 322 -4.00 -3.05 -1.05
N LYS A 323 -3.10 -3.97 -1.40
CA LYS A 323 -2.80 -4.36 -2.79
C LYS A 323 -3.04 -5.85 -2.97
N ALA A 324 -1.99 -6.64 -3.17
CA ALA A 324 -2.07 -8.09 -3.39
C ALA A 324 -2.80 -8.85 -2.27
N ALA A 325 -2.85 -8.33 -1.04
CA ALA A 325 -3.59 -8.95 0.07
C ALA A 325 -5.12 -8.73 -0.01
N GLY A 326 -5.59 -7.82 -0.86
CA GLY A 326 -7.01 -7.49 -1.02
C GLY A 326 -7.69 -6.92 0.23
N CYS A 327 -6.92 -6.43 1.21
CA CYS A 327 -7.42 -5.95 2.50
C CYS A 327 -7.09 -4.47 2.72
N GLN A 328 -7.06 -4.00 3.96
CA GLN A 328 -6.59 -2.66 4.33
C GLN A 328 -5.54 -2.82 5.43
N GLY A 329 -4.50 -1.98 5.42
CA GLY A 329 -3.44 -2.02 6.42
C GLY A 329 -2.06 -1.77 5.84
N GLY A 330 -1.09 -1.54 6.70
CA GLY A 330 0.34 -1.57 6.41
C GLY A 330 1.10 -2.33 7.48
N PHE A 331 2.36 -2.64 7.21
CA PHE A 331 3.17 -3.36 8.17
C PHE A 331 4.66 -3.02 8.05
N ILE A 332 5.40 -3.28 9.13
CA ILE A 332 6.85 -3.12 9.20
C ILE A 332 7.45 -4.41 9.77
N ALA A 333 8.01 -5.26 8.92
CA ALA A 333 8.72 -6.47 9.33
C ALA A 333 10.19 -6.15 9.62
N CYS A 334 10.66 -6.48 10.83
CA CYS A 334 11.96 -6.05 11.34
C CYS A 334 12.42 -6.93 12.52
N SER A 335 13.52 -6.54 13.18
CA SER A 335 13.94 -7.18 14.43
C SER A 335 13.02 -6.79 15.60
N LYS A 336 13.02 -7.58 16.67
CA LYS A 336 12.23 -7.28 17.89
C LYS A 336 12.59 -5.90 18.49
N LYS A 337 13.88 -5.55 18.46
CA LYS A 337 14.37 -4.24 18.95
C LYS A 337 13.85 -3.09 18.09
N TRP A 338 13.83 -3.26 16.77
CA TRP A 338 13.26 -2.26 15.87
C TRP A 338 11.76 -2.09 16.09
N LYS A 339 11.01 -3.20 16.22
CA LYS A 339 9.59 -3.14 16.56
C LYS A 339 9.35 -2.35 17.85
N GLN A 340 10.08 -2.65 18.93
CA GLN A 340 9.95 -1.95 20.21
C GLN A 340 10.23 -0.44 20.07
N LEU A 341 11.27 -0.06 19.32
CA LEU A 341 11.58 1.35 19.06
C LEU A 341 10.45 2.04 18.29
N ILE A 342 9.95 1.41 17.22
CA ILE A 342 8.88 1.97 16.39
C ILE A 342 7.57 2.06 17.17
N GLN A 343 7.24 1.06 18.00
CA GLN A 343 6.10 1.13 18.92
C GLN A 343 6.21 2.30 19.90
N SER A 344 7.43 2.67 20.29
CA SER A 344 7.69 3.72 21.28
C SER A 344 7.81 5.13 20.68
N ARG A 345 8.17 5.25 19.40
CA ARG A 345 8.48 6.55 18.75
C ARG A 345 7.76 6.81 17.43
N GLY A 346 7.21 5.79 16.79
CA GLY A 346 6.49 5.88 15.53
C GLY A 346 5.12 6.53 15.71
N ARG A 347 5.06 7.86 15.54
CA ARG A 347 3.86 8.66 15.87
C ARG A 347 2.59 8.21 15.15
N SER A 348 2.66 7.85 13.87
CA SER A 348 1.51 7.37 13.09
C SER A 348 1.03 5.98 13.50
N PHE A 349 1.80 5.22 14.28
CA PHE A 349 1.36 4.02 14.98
C PHE A 349 0.75 4.36 16.35
N ILE A 350 1.45 5.17 17.15
CA ILE A 350 1.06 5.51 18.54
C ILE A 350 -0.29 6.24 18.59
N PHE A 351 -0.46 7.25 17.74
CA PHE A 351 -1.62 8.15 17.75
C PHE A 351 -2.67 7.75 16.71
N SER A 352 -2.78 6.46 16.42
CA SER A 352 -3.79 5.92 15.53
C SER A 352 -4.51 4.73 16.16
N THR A 353 -5.76 4.52 15.75
CA THR A 353 -6.57 3.38 16.17
C THR A 353 -6.01 2.10 15.56
N ALA A 354 -6.04 1.00 16.32
CA ALA A 354 -5.69 -0.31 15.78
C ALA A 354 -6.65 -0.70 14.63
N ALA A 355 -6.21 -1.62 13.77
CA ALA A 355 -7.07 -2.11 12.70
C ALA A 355 -8.32 -2.81 13.29
N PRO A 356 -9.50 -2.65 12.69
CA PRO A 356 -10.66 -3.47 13.04
C PRO A 356 -10.32 -4.96 13.01
N VAL A 357 -10.81 -5.71 14.01
CA VAL A 357 -10.54 -7.16 14.15
C VAL A 357 -10.91 -7.95 12.88
N PRO A 358 -12.04 -7.68 12.19
CA PRO A 358 -12.35 -8.33 10.93
C PRO A 358 -11.31 -8.12 9.82
N LEU A 359 -10.68 -6.95 9.77
CA LEU A 359 -9.63 -6.66 8.80
C LEU A 359 -8.33 -7.41 9.12
N ALA A 360 -7.96 -7.50 10.40
CA ALA A 360 -6.82 -8.31 10.82
C ALA A 360 -7.03 -9.80 10.51
N ALA A 361 -8.24 -10.33 10.75
CA ALA A 361 -8.59 -11.71 10.43
C ALA A 361 -8.59 -12.00 8.92
N ALA A 362 -9.16 -11.10 8.11
CA ALA A 362 -9.16 -11.19 6.65
C ALA A 362 -7.74 -11.15 6.08
N ALA A 363 -6.92 -10.20 6.52
CA ALA A 363 -5.54 -10.10 6.07
C ALA A 363 -4.70 -11.31 6.49
N HIS A 364 -4.97 -11.90 7.67
CA HIS A 364 -4.32 -13.14 8.07
C HIS A 364 -4.68 -14.28 7.12
N ALA A 365 -5.96 -14.44 6.79
CA ALA A 365 -6.42 -15.42 5.80
C ALA A 365 -5.77 -15.19 4.43
N ALA A 366 -5.64 -13.93 3.99
CA ALA A 366 -4.97 -13.58 2.74
C ALA A 366 -3.50 -14.00 2.72
N VAL A 367 -2.76 -13.86 3.84
CA VAL A 367 -1.38 -14.37 3.96
C VAL A 367 -1.34 -15.89 3.77
N ILE A 368 -2.27 -16.63 4.39
CA ILE A 368 -2.32 -18.10 4.29
C ILE A 368 -2.64 -18.54 2.87
N VAL A 369 -3.66 -17.95 2.25
CA VAL A 369 -4.05 -18.23 0.85
C VAL A 369 -2.89 -17.91 -0.09
N ALA A 370 -2.30 -16.72 0.00
CA ALA A 370 -1.19 -16.31 -0.87
C ALA A 370 0.05 -17.21 -0.75
N LYS A 371 0.27 -17.82 0.41
CA LYS A 371 1.38 -18.75 0.64
C LYS A 371 1.09 -20.15 0.08
N ARG A 372 -0.15 -20.64 0.18
CA ARG A 372 -0.53 -21.99 -0.24
C ARG A 372 -0.92 -22.04 -1.73
N GLU A 373 -1.64 -21.05 -2.23
CA GLU A 373 -2.07 -20.94 -3.63
C GLU A 373 -1.00 -20.29 -4.51
N MET A 374 0.18 -20.92 -4.59
CA MET A 374 1.31 -20.42 -5.39
C MET A 374 0.96 -20.28 -6.89
N TRP A 375 -0.10 -20.96 -7.36
CA TRP A 375 -0.59 -20.81 -8.73
C TRP A 375 -1.05 -19.38 -9.03
N ARG A 376 -1.53 -18.59 -8.05
CA ARG A 376 -1.98 -17.20 -8.27
C ARG A 376 -0.83 -16.32 -8.75
N ARG A 377 0.32 -16.40 -8.06
CA ARG A 377 1.55 -15.73 -8.47
C ARG A 377 2.00 -16.20 -9.85
N ARG A 378 2.05 -17.52 -10.07
CA ARG A 378 2.44 -18.07 -11.38
C ARG A 378 1.55 -17.54 -12.51
N ALA A 379 0.24 -17.59 -12.33
CA ALA A 379 -0.72 -17.08 -13.30
C ALA A 379 -0.52 -15.57 -13.58
N LEU A 380 -0.24 -14.76 -12.55
CA LEU A 380 0.09 -13.34 -12.73
C LEU A 380 1.34 -13.15 -13.60
N TRP A 381 2.42 -13.86 -13.29
CA TRP A 381 3.67 -13.79 -14.05
C TRP A 381 3.55 -14.36 -15.46
N ASP A 382 2.75 -15.42 -15.65
CA ASP A 382 2.40 -15.94 -16.96
C ASP A 382 1.70 -14.86 -17.80
N ARG A 383 0.77 -14.09 -17.20
CA ARG A 383 0.13 -12.95 -17.90
C ARG A 383 1.10 -11.85 -18.29
N VAL A 384 2.13 -11.58 -17.47
CA VAL A 384 3.21 -10.64 -17.83
C VAL A 384 3.97 -11.15 -19.05
N GLN A 385 4.31 -12.44 -19.09
CA GLN A 385 4.97 -13.04 -20.25
C GLN A 385 4.07 -13.06 -21.49
N ASP A 386 2.79 -13.40 -21.34
CA ASP A 386 1.78 -13.36 -22.41
C ASP A 386 1.71 -11.95 -23.01
N PHE A 387 1.59 -10.92 -22.17
CA PHE A 387 1.54 -9.53 -22.62
C PHE A 387 2.82 -9.12 -23.36
N ARG A 388 3.99 -9.47 -22.82
CA ARG A 388 5.28 -9.21 -23.47
C ARG A 388 5.38 -9.91 -24.83
N ALA A 389 4.98 -11.17 -24.92
CA ALA A 389 5.02 -11.94 -26.15
C ALA A 389 4.05 -11.40 -27.21
N LEU A 390 2.87 -10.94 -26.80
CA LEU A 390 1.85 -10.39 -27.70
C LEU A 390 2.19 -8.99 -28.19
N THR A 391 2.79 -8.15 -27.36
CA THR A 391 2.99 -6.72 -27.65
C THR A 391 4.42 -6.35 -28.05
N GLY A 392 5.41 -7.17 -27.68
CA GLY A 392 6.83 -6.85 -27.81
C GLY A 392 7.33 -5.79 -26.83
N ILE A 393 6.48 -5.30 -25.91
CA ILE A 393 6.86 -4.26 -24.95
C ILE A 393 7.77 -4.89 -23.86
N PRO A 394 8.96 -4.33 -23.59
CA PRO A 394 9.92 -4.91 -22.65
C PRO A 394 9.51 -4.63 -21.20
N ILE A 395 8.51 -5.37 -20.70
CA ILE A 395 8.09 -5.33 -19.31
C ILE A 395 8.79 -6.39 -18.46
N SER A 396 9.04 -6.05 -17.19
CA SER A 396 9.74 -6.88 -16.22
C SER A 396 8.90 -7.22 -14.99
N SER A 397 7.72 -6.61 -14.81
CA SER A 397 6.85 -6.84 -13.66
C SER A 397 5.35 -6.78 -14.03
N PRO A 398 4.45 -7.09 -13.08
CA PRO A 398 3.01 -6.94 -13.26
C PRO A 398 2.50 -5.49 -13.35
N ILE A 399 3.40 -4.51 -13.27
CA ILE A 399 3.10 -3.10 -13.49
C ILE A 399 3.53 -2.75 -14.91
N ILE A 400 2.57 -2.37 -15.73
CA ILE A 400 2.79 -2.10 -17.15
C ILE A 400 2.51 -0.63 -17.42
N SER A 401 3.59 0.13 -17.66
CA SER A 401 3.51 1.55 -18.01
C SER A 401 3.55 1.73 -19.52
N LEU A 402 2.50 2.34 -20.08
CA LEU A 402 2.43 2.71 -21.49
C LEU A 402 2.61 4.23 -21.62
N ILE A 403 3.81 4.66 -22.02
CA ILE A 403 4.15 6.08 -22.14
C ILE A 403 3.56 6.65 -23.43
N VAL A 404 2.52 7.46 -23.30
CA VAL A 404 1.82 8.12 -24.43
C VAL A 404 2.14 9.61 -24.57
N GLY A 405 2.99 10.15 -23.69
CA GLY A 405 3.46 11.53 -23.72
C GLY A 405 2.65 12.44 -22.78
N SER A 406 1.94 13.43 -23.33
CA SER A 406 1.22 14.42 -22.53
C SER A 406 0.02 13.82 -21.79
N GLU A 407 -0.36 14.47 -20.68
CA GLU A 407 -1.58 14.17 -19.92
C GLU A 407 -2.83 14.11 -20.82
N GLU A 408 -2.98 15.07 -21.73
CA GLU A 408 -4.10 15.09 -22.69
C GLU A 408 -4.14 13.83 -23.57
N LYS A 409 -2.98 13.35 -24.04
CA LYS A 409 -2.90 12.12 -24.83
C LYS A 409 -3.24 10.90 -23.99
N ALA A 410 -2.85 10.87 -22.72
CA ALA A 410 -3.20 9.80 -21.78
C ALA A 410 -4.71 9.74 -21.51
N LEU A 411 -5.33 10.90 -21.25
CA LEU A 411 -6.78 10.97 -21.02
C LEU A 411 -7.54 10.57 -22.29
N LYS A 412 -7.11 11.05 -23.47
CA LYS A 412 -7.67 10.63 -24.75
C LYS A 412 -7.52 9.12 -24.99
N ALA A 413 -6.36 8.54 -24.72
CA ALA A 413 -6.15 7.09 -24.85
C ALA A 413 -7.04 6.28 -23.89
N SER A 414 -7.32 6.80 -22.70
CA SER A 414 -8.18 6.13 -21.71
C SER A 414 -9.69 6.21 -21.99
N SER A 415 -10.10 7.03 -22.96
CA SER A 415 -11.51 7.22 -23.34
C SER A 415 -11.94 6.42 -24.58
N CYS A 416 -10.97 5.82 -25.28
CA CYS A 416 -11.17 4.88 -26.38
C CYS A 416 -11.36 3.46 -25.84
#